data_AF-A0AAD7W918-F1
#
_entry.id   AF-A0AAD7W918-F1
#
_cell.length_a   1.000
_cell.length_b   1.000
_cell.length_c   1.000
_cell.angle_alpha   90.00
_cell.angle_beta   90.00
_cell.angle_gamma   90.00
#
_symmetry.space_group_name_H-M   'P 1'
#
loop_
_entity.id
_entity.type
_entity.pdbx_description
1 polymer ?
#
loop_
_entity_poly.entity_id
_entity_poly.type
_entity_poly.pdbx_seq_one_letter_code
_entity_poly.pdbx_strand_id
1 'polypeptide(L)'
;MFNFTCQSILDTIAPLTLKKPKPAATPWLNDTTRAQRRVWRQAERRWKKDRLQISLEMLRDSQQTYQKVIPQSKLVTKGDRAFAVTAPKLWNKLPLNIKSANTIQNLKALLKTQLFTRDNL
;
A
#
# COMPACT_ATOMS: atom_id res chain seq x y z
N MET A 1 -36.26 -4.85 45.35
CA MET A 1 -36.95 -3.86 44.51
C MET A 1 -36.13 -2.61 44.23
N PHE A 2 -35.38 -2.06 45.19
CA PHE A 2 -34.60 -0.81 45.03
C PHE A 2 -33.54 -0.85 43.90
N ASN A 3 -32.81 -1.95 43.73
CA ASN A 3 -31.76 -2.07 42.72
C ASN A 3 -32.25 -2.00 41.26
N PHE A 4 -33.44 -2.54 40.97
CA PHE A 4 -33.96 -2.57 39.60
C PHE A 4 -34.38 -1.19 39.12
N THR A 5 -34.93 -0.38 40.03
CA THR A 5 -35.33 1.00 39.74
C THR A 5 -34.12 1.88 39.46
N CYS A 6 -33.06 1.77 40.26
CA CYS A 6 -31.81 2.50 40.03
C CYS A 6 -31.15 2.09 38.71
N GLN A 7 -31.16 0.80 38.36
CA GLN A 7 -30.62 0.31 37.09
C GLN A 7 -31.37 0.88 35.89
N SER A 8 -32.71 0.86 35.92
CA SER A 8 -33.56 1.39 34.84
C SER A 8 -33.40 2.90 34.65
N ILE A 9 -33.29 3.64 35.74
CA ILE A 9 -33.02 5.09 35.69
C ILE A 9 -31.64 5.33 35.06
N LEU A 10 -30.60 4.58 35.47
CA LEU A 10 -29.26 4.69 34.91
C LEU A 10 -29.22 4.36 33.41
N ASP A 11 -29.89 3.30 32.97
CA ASP A 11 -29.97 2.92 31.55
C ASP A 11 -30.75 3.94 30.70
N THR A 12 -31.69 4.66 31.32
CA THR A 12 -32.49 5.71 30.66
C THR A 12 -31.70 7.02 30.51
N ILE A 13 -30.99 7.45 31.56
CA ILE A 13 -30.23 8.72 31.54
C ILE A 13 -28.84 8.56 30.92
N ALA A 14 -28.29 7.34 30.87
CA ALA A 14 -26.97 7.04 30.36
C ALA A 14 -26.97 5.72 29.58
N PRO A 15 -27.65 5.67 28.41
CA PRO A 15 -27.67 4.47 27.59
C PRO A 15 -26.24 4.05 27.23
N LEU A 16 -25.90 2.79 27.51
CA LEU A 16 -24.61 2.19 27.17
C LEU A 16 -24.47 2.10 25.65
N THR A 17 -24.01 3.18 25.05
CA THR A 17 -23.68 3.19 23.63
C THR A 17 -22.33 2.52 23.45
N LEU A 18 -22.35 1.28 22.93
CA LEU A 18 -21.15 0.63 22.43
C LEU A 18 -20.63 1.47 21.27
N LYS A 19 -19.62 2.31 21.54
CA LYS A 19 -18.93 3.06 20.49
C LYS A 19 -18.45 2.05 19.46
N LYS A 20 -18.86 2.20 18.20
CA LYS A 20 -18.32 1.39 17.12
C LYS A 20 -16.79 1.53 17.17
N PRO A 21 -16.03 0.41 17.20
CA PRO A 21 -14.59 0.50 17.23
C PRO A 21 -14.16 1.32 16.02
N LYS A 22 -13.38 2.37 16.26
CA LYS A 22 -12.76 3.15 15.19
C LYS A 22 -11.95 2.16 14.35
N PRO A 23 -12.13 2.10 13.02
CA PRO A 23 -11.35 1.18 12.21
C PRO A 23 -9.87 1.39 12.50
N ALA A 24 -9.11 0.29 12.57
CA ALA A 24 -7.71 0.28 12.98
C ALA A 24 -6.95 1.44 12.33
N ALA A 25 -6.09 2.10 13.12
CA ALA A 25 -5.38 3.34 12.76
C ALA A 25 -4.50 3.25 11.50
N THR A 26 -4.39 2.09 10.87
CA THR A 26 -3.71 1.87 9.59
C THR A 26 -4.67 1.42 8.47
N PRO A 27 -5.62 2.25 8.00
CA PRO A 27 -6.45 1.92 6.83
C PRO A 27 -5.64 1.66 5.55
N TRP A 28 -4.37 2.08 5.53
CA TRP A 28 -3.45 1.94 4.39
C TRP A 28 -2.63 0.64 4.37
N LEU A 29 -2.79 -0.24 5.38
CA LEU A 29 -2.00 -1.47 5.52
C LEU A 29 -2.90 -2.68 5.78
N ASN A 30 -3.68 -3.01 4.77
CA ASN A 30 -4.60 -4.13 4.65
C ASN A 30 -3.85 -5.46 4.41
N ASP A 31 -4.31 -6.55 5.05
CA ASP A 31 -3.68 -7.87 4.94
C ASP A 31 -3.68 -8.42 3.52
N THR A 32 -4.68 -8.07 2.73
CA THR A 32 -4.76 -8.39 1.30
C THR A 32 -3.62 -7.74 0.53
N THR A 33 -3.33 -6.45 0.74
CA THR A 33 -2.20 -5.76 0.12
C THR A 33 -0.85 -6.35 0.57
N ARG A 34 -0.74 -6.77 1.84
CA ARG A 34 0.46 -7.45 2.36
C ARG A 34 0.66 -8.81 1.71
N ALA A 35 -0.40 -9.61 1.57
CA ALA A 35 -0.37 -10.93 0.93
C ALA A 35 0.06 -10.81 -0.54
N GLN A 36 -0.56 -9.89 -1.30
CA GLN A 36 -0.20 -9.65 -2.70
C GLN A 36 1.24 -9.16 -2.86
N ARG A 37 1.73 -8.33 -1.93
CA ARG A 37 3.14 -7.92 -1.91
C ARG A 37 4.08 -9.11 -1.72
N ARG A 38 3.72 -10.09 -0.87
CA ARG A 38 4.53 -11.31 -0.67
C ARG A 38 4.61 -12.13 -1.94
N VAL A 39 3.48 -12.33 -2.62
CA VAL A 39 3.40 -13.06 -3.89
C VAL A 39 4.27 -12.40 -4.97
N TRP A 40 4.16 -11.07 -5.13
CA TRP A 40 5.01 -10.31 -6.04
C TRP A 40 6.51 -10.53 -5.75
N ARG A 41 6.92 -10.49 -4.47
CA ARG A 41 8.33 -10.71 -4.08
C ARG A 41 8.80 -12.15 -4.27
N GLN A 42 7.92 -13.14 -4.14
CA GLN A 42 8.25 -14.53 -4.45
C GLN A 42 8.48 -14.73 -5.94
N ALA A 43 7.57 -14.23 -6.78
CA ALA A 43 7.72 -14.27 -8.24
C ALA A 43 8.99 -13.54 -8.71
N GLU A 44 9.28 -12.40 -8.10
CA GLU A 44 10.50 -11.64 -8.39
C GLU A 44 11.78 -12.42 -8.05
N ARG A 45 11.83 -13.06 -6.88
CA ARG A 45 12.97 -13.91 -6.49
C ARG A 45 13.12 -15.11 -7.41
N ARG A 46 12.01 -15.72 -7.83
CA ARG A 46 11.99 -16.82 -8.78
C ARG A 46 12.60 -16.39 -10.11
N TRP A 47 12.11 -15.30 -10.70
CA TRP A 47 12.65 -14.75 -11.95
C TRP A 47 14.13 -14.39 -11.87
N LYS A 48 14.58 -13.81 -10.74
CA LYS A 48 16.01 -13.53 -10.53
C LYS A 48 16.88 -14.78 -10.52
N LYS A 49 16.34 -15.92 -10.06
CA LYS A 49 17.04 -17.21 -10.00
C LYS A 49 17.07 -17.93 -11.35
N ASP A 50 15.92 -18.04 -12.01
CA ASP A 50 15.77 -18.88 -13.21
C ASP A 50 15.89 -18.12 -14.54
N ARG A 51 15.62 -16.80 -14.56
CA ARG A 51 15.62 -15.92 -15.74
C ARG A 51 14.77 -16.42 -16.92
N LEU A 52 13.77 -17.26 -16.65
CA LEU A 52 12.88 -17.82 -17.67
C LEU A 52 11.78 -16.83 -18.09
N GLN A 53 11.28 -16.98 -19.31
CA GLN A 53 10.19 -16.14 -19.81
C GLN A 53 8.88 -16.34 -19.00
N ILE A 54 8.59 -17.59 -18.66
CA ILE A 54 7.41 -17.95 -17.86
C ILE A 54 7.47 -17.29 -16.47
N SER A 55 8.65 -17.25 -15.84
CA SER A 55 8.80 -16.60 -14.54
C SER A 55 8.71 -15.07 -14.63
N LEU A 56 9.12 -14.49 -15.77
CA LEU A 56 8.92 -13.08 -16.06
C LEU A 56 7.43 -12.73 -16.23
N GLU A 57 6.65 -13.58 -16.90
CA GLU A 57 5.20 -13.43 -17.02
C GLU A 57 4.52 -13.51 -15.65
N MET A 58 4.86 -14.52 -14.84
CA MET A 58 4.38 -14.63 -13.46
C MET A 58 4.70 -13.39 -12.60
N LEU A 59 5.89 -12.80 -12.78
CA LEU A 59 6.28 -11.56 -12.11
C LEU A 59 5.39 -10.39 -12.54
N ARG A 60 5.10 -10.26 -13.84
CA ARG A 60 4.24 -9.19 -14.38
C ARG A 60 2.81 -9.32 -13.86
N ASP A 61 2.25 -10.53 -13.87
CA ASP A 61 0.88 -10.79 -13.42
C ASP A 61 0.71 -10.50 -11.92
N SER A 62 1.65 -10.98 -11.10
CA SER A 62 1.64 -10.72 -9.66
C SER A 62 1.81 -9.24 -9.33
N GLN A 63 2.64 -8.51 -10.08
CA GLN A 63 2.79 -7.07 -9.95
C GLN A 63 1.49 -6.32 -10.28
N GLN A 64 0.81 -6.69 -11.37
CA GLN A 64 -0.44 -6.06 -11.78
C GLN A 64 -1.56 -6.31 -10.77
N THR A 65 -1.62 -7.53 -10.23
CA THR A 65 -2.57 -7.90 -9.18
C THR A 65 -2.34 -7.08 -7.90
N TYR A 66 -1.08 -6.93 -7.47
CA TYR A 66 -0.74 -6.09 -6.32
C TYR A 66 -1.17 -4.62 -6.52
N GLN A 67 -0.92 -4.04 -7.69
CA GLN A 67 -1.30 -2.65 -7.98
C GLN A 67 -2.82 -2.41 -7.90
N LYS A 68 -3.64 -3.39 -8.31
CA LYS A 68 -5.11 -3.29 -8.23
C LYS A 68 -5.63 -3.31 -6.78
N VAL A 69 -4.93 -3.98 -5.87
CA VAL A 69 -5.34 -4.14 -4.46
C VAL A 69 -4.89 -2.97 -3.58
N ILE A 70 -3.97 -2.11 -4.05
CA ILE A 70 -3.60 -0.90 -3.33
C ILE A 70 -4.78 0.09 -3.40
N PRO A 71 -5.31 0.55 -2.25
CA PRO A 71 -6.40 1.52 -2.25
C PRO A 71 -5.98 2.78 -3.01
N GLN A 72 -6.75 3.13 -4.03
CA GLN A 72 -6.56 4.36 -4.77
C GLN A 72 -7.25 5.51 -4.03
N SER A 73 -6.66 6.71 -4.07
CA SER A 73 -7.35 7.90 -3.60
C SER A 73 -8.60 8.12 -4.46
N LYS A 74 -9.72 8.43 -3.80
CA LYS A 74 -11.00 8.73 -4.45
C LYS A 74 -11.08 10.17 -4.95
N LEU A 75 -10.06 10.99 -4.67
CA LEU A 75 -10.02 12.39 -5.03
C LEU A 75 -9.38 12.50 -6.41
N VAL A 76 -10.03 13.18 -7.35
CA VAL A 76 -9.54 13.34 -8.74
C VAL A 76 -8.78 14.66 -8.94
N THR A 77 -8.81 15.55 -7.94
CA THR A 77 -8.30 16.93 -8.02
C THR A 77 -6.95 17.08 -7.28
N LYS A 78 -6.75 18.17 -6.52
CA LYS A 78 -5.48 18.47 -5.84
C LYS A 78 -5.08 17.37 -4.84
N GLY A 79 -6.05 16.68 -4.24
CA GLY A 79 -5.80 15.60 -3.29
C GLY A 79 -5.05 14.40 -3.89
N ASP A 80 -5.27 14.08 -5.18
CA ASP A 80 -4.58 12.97 -5.84
C ASP A 80 -3.13 13.28 -6.18
N ARG A 81 -2.79 14.57 -6.29
CA ARG A 81 -1.43 15.07 -6.52
C ARG A 81 -0.61 15.20 -5.23
N ALA A 82 -1.25 15.07 -4.06
CA ALA A 82 -0.57 15.18 -2.78
C ALA A 82 0.58 14.16 -2.68
N PHE A 83 1.71 14.57 -2.10
CA PHE A 83 2.90 13.72 -1.96
C PHE A 83 2.58 12.38 -1.29
N ALA A 84 1.73 12.39 -0.26
CA ALA A 84 1.29 11.19 0.46
C ALA A 84 0.58 10.16 -0.45
N VAL A 85 0.00 10.60 -1.58
CA VAL A 85 -0.71 9.76 -2.55
C VAL A 85 0.19 9.42 -3.75
N THR A 86 0.86 10.40 -4.34
CA THR A 86 1.66 10.23 -5.57
C THR A 86 3.02 9.60 -5.31
N ALA A 87 3.69 9.94 -4.21
CA ALA A 87 5.05 9.47 -3.96
C ALA A 87 5.11 7.94 -3.83
N PRO A 88 4.19 7.24 -3.11
CA PRO A 88 4.19 5.78 -3.08
C PRO A 88 3.93 5.16 -4.45
N LYS A 89 3.03 5.74 -5.26
CA LYS A 89 2.74 5.27 -6.63
C LYS A 89 3.98 5.40 -7.52
N LEU A 90 4.65 6.55 -7.49
CA LEU A 90 5.87 6.81 -8.24
C LEU A 90 7.01 5.90 -7.79
N TRP A 91 7.23 5.81 -6.48
CA TRP A 91 8.22 4.91 -5.88
C TRP A 91 7.98 3.46 -6.32
N ASN A 92 6.73 2.98 -6.30
CA ASN A 92 6.42 1.62 -6.72
C ASN A 92 6.74 1.35 -8.20
N LYS A 93 6.60 2.34 -9.09
CA LYS A 93 6.96 2.24 -10.52
C LYS A 93 8.47 2.21 -10.79
N LEU A 94 9.31 2.59 -9.83
CA LEU A 94 10.76 2.55 -9.99
C LEU A 94 11.29 1.11 -10.00
N PRO A 95 12.26 0.79 -10.88
CA PRO A 95 12.93 -0.51 -10.85
C PRO A 95 13.79 -0.66 -9.59
N LEU A 96 14.01 -1.92 -9.20
CA LEU A 96 14.54 -2.26 -7.88
C LEU A 96 16.01 -1.88 -7.70
N ASN A 97 16.79 -1.84 -8.78
CA ASN A 97 18.17 -1.36 -8.77
C ASN A 97 18.28 0.06 -8.20
N ILE A 98 17.30 0.93 -8.46
CA ILE A 98 17.23 2.28 -7.87
C ILE A 98 16.84 2.21 -6.40
N LYS A 99 15.87 1.33 -6.06
CA LYS A 99 15.38 1.18 -4.67
C LYS A 99 16.41 0.55 -3.73
N SER A 100 17.35 -0.23 -4.27
CA SER A 100 18.44 -0.87 -3.53
C SER A 100 19.70 0.01 -3.46
N ALA A 101 19.64 1.27 -3.89
CA ALA A 101 20.75 2.19 -3.75
C ALA A 101 21.14 2.36 -2.28
N ASN A 102 22.43 2.22 -1.99
CA ASN A 102 23.02 2.27 -0.65
C ASN A 102 23.27 3.70 -0.14
N THR A 103 23.31 4.69 -1.02
CA THR A 103 23.52 6.10 -0.66
C THR A 103 22.54 7.00 -1.41
N ILE A 104 22.24 8.16 -0.83
CA ILE A 104 21.35 9.16 -1.45
C ILE A 104 21.92 9.66 -2.78
N GLN A 105 23.25 9.82 -2.88
CA GLN A 105 23.91 10.27 -4.09
C GLN A 105 23.74 9.26 -5.23
N ASN A 106 23.95 7.97 -4.94
CA ASN A 106 23.73 6.89 -5.91
C ASN A 106 22.25 6.80 -6.32
N LEU A 107 21.33 6.95 -5.37
CA LEU A 107 19.89 7.00 -5.64
C LEU A 107 19.55 8.14 -6.61
N LYS A 108 20.04 9.37 -6.36
CA LYS A 108 19.82 10.52 -7.23
C LYS A 108 20.37 10.28 -8.63
N ALA A 109 21.58 9.73 -8.75
CA ALA A 109 22.19 9.41 -10.04
C ALA A 109 21.36 8.39 -10.83
N LEU A 110 21.00 7.27 -10.21
CA LEU A 110 20.20 6.21 -10.82
C LEU A 110 18.80 6.69 -11.22
N LEU A 111 18.16 7.51 -10.38
CA LEU A 111 16.85 8.10 -10.68
C LEU A 111 16.95 9.06 -11.87
N LYS A 112 17.98 9.91 -11.89
CA LYS A 112 18.25 10.84 -12.97
C LYS A 112 18.39 10.10 -14.30
N THR A 113 19.28 9.10 -14.37
CA THR A 113 19.47 8.27 -15.57
C THR A 113 18.14 7.66 -16.04
N GLN A 114 17.35 7.13 -15.12
CA GLN A 114 16.10 6.44 -15.46
C GLN A 114 15.00 7.37 -15.95
N LEU A 115 14.93 8.61 -15.46
CA LEU A 115 14.02 9.63 -15.98
C LEU A 115 14.43 10.05 -17.40
N PHE A 116 15.70 10.37 -17.61
CA PHE A 116 16.19 10.78 -18.94
C PHE A 116 16.14 9.65 -19.97
N THR A 117 16.35 8.39 -19.60
CA THR A 117 16.19 7.26 -20.54
C THR A 117 14.73 7.03 -20.93
N ARG A 118 13.77 7.36 -20.05
CA ARG A 118 12.33 7.18 -20.32
C ARG A 118 11.74 8.29 -21.19
N ASP A 119 12.27 9.50 -21.12
CA ASP A 119 11.76 10.68 -21.83
C ASP A 119 12.38 10.84 -23.25
N ASN A 120 13.38 10.03 -23.61
CA ASN A 120 14.03 10.04 -24.94
C ASN A 120 13.52 8.94 -25.89
N LEU A 121 12.28 8.47 -25.71
CA LEU A 121 11.60 7.51 -26.58
C LEU A 121 10.20 8.01 -26.98
#